data_AF-A0A5M8QH60-F1
#
_entry.id   AF-A0A5M8QH60-F1
#
_cell.length_a   1.000
_cell.length_b   1.000
_cell.length_c   1.000
_cell.angle_alpha   90.00
_cell.angle_beta   90.00
_cell.angle_gamma   90.00
#
_symmetry.space_group_name_H-M   'P 1'
#
loop_
_entity.id
_entity.type
_entity.pdbx_description
1 polymer ?
#
loop_
_entity_poly.entity_id
_entity_poly.type
_entity_poly.pdbx_seq_one_letter_code
_entity_poly.pdbx_strand_id
1 'polypeptide(L)' 'MMENLYAQGSVVFAKEAPTKKLTVRRYAKRVYYCIVQDNPTQKELVYYERELTGGATSPAV' A
#
# COMPACT_ATOMS: atom_id res chain seq x y z
N MET A 1 3.26 -15.73 -11.04
CA MET A 1 2.07 -15.18 -11.71
C MET A 1 1.34 -14.37 -10.64
N MET A 2 1.03 -13.10 -10.92
CA MET A 2 0.67 -12.00 -9.99
C MET A 2 1.85 -11.40 -9.21
N GLU A 3 2.48 -10.39 -9.81
CA GLU A 3 3.46 -9.53 -9.15
C GLU A 3 2.81 -8.36 -8.39
N ASN A 4 1.52 -8.09 -8.64
CA ASN A 4 0.78 -7.02 -7.99
C ASN A 4 -0.30 -7.56 -7.03
N LEU A 5 -0.04 -7.55 -5.73
CA LEU A 5 -0.97 -7.92 -4.67
C LEU A 5 -1.96 -6.81 -4.30
N TYR A 6 -1.61 -5.54 -4.52
CA TYR A 6 -2.43 -4.39 -4.08
C TYR A 6 -2.77 -3.47 -5.24
N ALA A 7 -4.07 -3.27 -5.50
CA ALA A 7 -4.52 -2.38 -6.56
C ALA A 7 -4.24 -0.91 -6.21
N GLN A 8 -4.14 -0.07 -7.23
CA GLN A 8 -4.15 1.38 -7.04
C GLN A 8 -5.46 1.80 -6.37
N GLY A 9 -5.37 2.63 -5.32
CA GLY A 9 -6.46 3.04 -4.45
C GLY A 9 -6.64 2.14 -3.22
N SER A 10 -6.01 0.97 -3.16
CA SER A 10 -6.09 0.10 -1.98
C SER A 10 -5.38 0.74 -0.79
N VAL A 11 -6.00 0.60 0.39
CA VAL A 11 -5.40 0.99 1.66
C VAL A 11 -4.62 -0.19 2.21
N VAL A 12 -3.33 0.02 2.43
CA VAL A 12 -2.37 -0.93 2.96
C VAL A 12 -1.73 -0.35 4.22
N PHE A 13 -1.06 -1.18 5.02
CA PHE A 13 -0.36 -0.76 6.22
C PHE A 13 1.10 -1.17 6.16
N ALA A 14 1.99 -0.34 6.73
CA ALA A 14 3.39 -0.73 6.85
C ALA A 14 3.53 -1.81 7.93
N LYS A 15 4.26 -2.88 7.62
CA LYS A 15 4.53 -3.98 8.55
C LYS A 15 5.32 -3.51 9.78
N GLU A 16 6.23 -2.56 9.59
CA GLU A 16 7.00 -1.94 10.67
C GLU A 16 6.15 -0.99 11.53
N ALA A 17 5.06 -0.45 10.97
CA ALA A 17 4.20 0.53 11.61
C ALA A 17 2.74 0.27 11.23
N PRO A 18 2.05 -0.64 11.94
CA PRO A 18 0.66 -1.01 11.63
C PRO A 18 -0.33 0.15 11.81
N THR A 19 0.07 1.23 12.46
CA THR A 19 -0.69 2.48 12.60
C THR A 19 -0.62 3.36 11.36
N LYS A 20 0.33 3.11 10.45
CA LYS A 20 0.56 3.94 9.27
C LYS A 20 -0.33 3.49 8.11
N LYS A 21 -1.44 4.20 7.91
CA LYS A 21 -2.34 3.99 6.76
C LYS A 21 -1.74 4.57 5.50
N LEU A 22 -1.60 3.72 4.49
CA LEU A 22 -0.97 4.03 3.23
C LEU A 22 -1.95 3.72 2.10
N THR A 23 -2.14 4.64 1.16
CA THR A 23 -2.95 4.39 -0.03
C THR A 23 -2.03 4.12 -1.21
N VAL A 24 -2.17 2.96 -1.84
CA VAL A 24 -1.38 2.58 -3.01
C VAL A 24 -1.76 3.50 -4.16
N ARG A 25 -0.80 4.24 -4.68
CA ARG A 25 -0.99 5.15 -5.80
C ARG A 25 -0.56 4.52 -7.12
N ARG A 26 0.52 3.73 -7.11
CA ARG A 26 1.02 3.03 -8.29
C ARG A 26 1.91 1.87 -7.87
N TYR A 27 1.92 0.80 -8.65
CA TYR A 27 2.91 -0.26 -8.55
C TYR A 27 3.83 -0.23 -9.77
N ALA A 28 5.14 -0.18 -9.57
CA ALA A 28 6.13 -0.22 -10.64
C ALA A 28 7.44 -0.83 -10.15
N LYS A 29 8.15 -1.57 -11.01
CA LYS A 29 9.46 -2.19 -10.66
C LYS A 29 9.46 -2.97 -9.33
N ARG A 30 8.38 -3.70 -9.02
CA ARG A 30 8.23 -4.46 -7.76
C ARG A 30 8.21 -3.62 -6.48
N VAL A 31 7.92 -2.34 -6.61
CA VAL A 31 7.69 -1.44 -5.49
C VAL A 31 6.33 -0.76 -5.59
N TYR A 32 5.73 -0.55 -4.44
CA TYR A 32 4.47 0.14 -4.25
C TYR A 32 4.74 1.58 -3.85
N TYR A 33 4.27 2.51 -4.69
CA TYR A 33 4.23 3.93 -4.38
C TYR A 33 2.95 4.17 -3.61
N CYS A 34 3.08 4.49 -2.32
CA CYS A 34 1.97 4.74 -1.44
C CYS A 34 2.03 6.16 -0.87
N ILE A 35 0.87 6.75 -0.62
CA ILE A 35 0.75 8.04 0.07
C ILE A 35 0.20 7.82 1.48
N VAL A 36 0.68 8.59 2.46
CA VAL A 36 0.15 8.52 3.83
C VAL A 36 -1.22 9.17 3.85
N GLN A 37 -2.26 8.43 4.23
CA GLN A 37 -3.63 8.95 4.25
C GLN A 37 -3.78 10.09 5.27
N ASP A 38 -3.06 10.00 6.39
CA ASP A 38 -3.05 11.01 7.44
C ASP A 38 -2.44 12.35 6.98
N ASN A 39 -1.50 12.31 6.04
CA ASN A 39 -0.78 13.48 5.55
C ASN A 39 -0.54 13.38 4.03
N PRO A 40 -1.55 13.68 3.19
CA PRO A 40 -1.45 13.54 1.74
C PRO A 40 -0.46 14.52 1.08
N THR A 41 -0.03 15.55 1.80
CA THR A 41 1.01 16.51 1.38
C THR A 41 2.44 15.99 1.58
N GLN A 42 2.63 14.87 2.28
CA GLN A 42 3.94 14.23 2.39
C GLN A 42 4.34 13.55 1.07
N LYS A 43 5.66 13.42 0.86
CA LYS A 43 6.21 12.70 -0.29
C LYS A 43 5.67 11.27 -0.37
N GLU A 44 5.48 10.81 -1.61
CA GLU A 44 5.14 9.41 -1.90
C GLU A 44 6.19 8.50 -1.24
N LEU A 45 5.74 7.57 -0.42
CA LEU A 45 6.56 6.57 0.24
C LEU A 45 6.60 5.32 -0.64
N VAL A 46 7.78 4.74 -0.76
CA VAL A 46 8.00 3.54 -1.55
C VAL A 46 8.16 2.37 -0.61
N TYR A 47 7.35 1.33 -0.81
CA TYR A 47 7.37 0.12 -0.01
C TYR A 47 7.52 -1.12 -0.89
N TYR A 48 8.27 -2.10 -0.40
CA TYR A 48 8.25 -3.44 -0.98
C TYR A 48 7.03 -4.22 -0.52
N GLU A 49 6.62 -5.19 -1.33
CA GLU A 49 5.56 -6.14 -1.00
C GLU A 49 5.69 -6.70 0.44
N ARG A 50 6.88 -7.18 0.81
CA ARG A 50 7.18 -7.78 2.11
C ARG A 50 7.09 -6.82 3.31
N GLU A 51 7.11 -5.52 3.02
CA GLU A 51 7.00 -4.44 4.02
C GLU A 51 5.56 -3.95 4.16
N LEU A 52 4.67 -4.38 3.27
CA LEU A 52 3.26 -4.08 3.34
C LEU A 52 2.51 -5.26 3.95
N THR A 53 1.54 -4.90 4.77
CA THR A 53 0.62 -5.84 5.41
C THR A 53 -0.78 -5.23 5.32
N GLY A 54 -1.73 -6.02 4.84
CA GLY A 54 -3.12 -5.57 4.73
C GLY A 54 -3.46 -5.06 3.34
N GLY A 55 -4.51 -5.67 2.80
CA GLY A 55 -5.14 -5.40 1.52
C GLY A 55 -6.14 -6.52 1.23
N ALA A 56 -6.82 -6.98 2.28
CA ALA A 56 -7.93 -7.92 2.19
C ALA A 56 -9.20 -7.18 2.62
N THR A 57 -9.54 -6.13 1.88
CA THR A 57 -10.96 -5.88 1.66
C THR A 57 -11.35 -6.66 0.41
N SER A 58 -11.46 -7.98 0.56
CA SER A 58 -12.53 -8.68 -0.13
C SER A 58 -13.81 -8.30 0.61
N PRO A 59 -14.72 -7.49 0.05
CA PRO A 59 -16.11 -7.68 0.38
C PRO A 59 -16.48 -9.04 -0.25
N ALA A 60 -16.30 -10.11 0.51
CA ALA A 60 -17.02 -11.35 0.20
C ALA A 60 -18.49 -11.04 0.50
N VAL A 61 -19.18 -10.62 -0.56
CA VAL A 61 -20.63 -10.54 -0.67
C VAL A 61 -21.28 -11.88 -0.38
#